data_AF-A0A183M8T3-F1
#
_entry.id   AF-A0A183M8T3-F1
#
_cell.length_a   1.000
_cell.length_b   1.000
_cell.length_c   1.000
_cell.angle_alpha   90.00
_cell.angle_beta   90.00
_cell.angle_gamma   90.00
#
_symmetry.space_group_name_H-M   'P 1'
#
loop_
_entity.id
_entity.type
_entity.pdbx_description
1 polymer ?
#
loop_
_entity_poly.entity_id
_entity_poly.type
_entity_poly.pdbx_seq_one_letter_code
_entity_poly.pdbx_strand_id
1 'polypeptide(L)' 'MNIIQCYAPTNDYNENVKDQFYDKPQSIVEKCQTKDLTILMGDFNAKVGTDNTGYEDIIGRHGLGERNEN' A
#
# COMPACT_ATOMS: atom_id res chain seq x y z
N MET A 1 -20.02 -6.27 6.53
CA MET A 1 -19.04 -5.15 6.52
C MET A 1 -17.73 -5.62 7.12
N ASN A 2 -16.61 -5.41 6.43
CA ASN A 2 -15.27 -5.80 6.86
C ASN A 2 -14.39 -4.55 7.01
N ILE A 3 -13.60 -4.49 8.08
CA ILE A 3 -12.57 -3.46 8.26
C ILE A 3 -11.24 -4.20 8.40
N ILE A 4 -10.32 -3.91 7.50
CA ILE A 4 -8.97 -4.48 7.48
C ILE A 4 -8.01 -3.35 7.80
N GLN A 5 -7.33 -3.45 8.94
CA GLN A 5 -6.31 -2.48 9.34
C GLN A 5 -4.92 -3.09 9.16
N CYS A 6 -4.07 -2.38 8.42
CA CYS A 6 -2.71 -2.81 8.12
C CYS A 6 -1.67 -1.84 8.67
N TYR A 7 -0.49 -2.37 8.97
CA TYR A 7 0.70 -1.59 9.30
C TYR A 7 1.85 -2.16 8.48
N ALA A 8 2.30 -1.39 7.48
CA ALA A 8 3.38 -1.79 6.60
C ALA A 8 4.73 -1.84 7.33
N PRO A 9 5.66 -2.71 6.89
CA PRO A 9 7.03 -2.70 7.38
C PRO A 9 7.67 -1.29 7.24
N THR A 10 8.62 -0.97 8.11
CA THR A 10 9.41 0.26 8.01
C THR A 10 10.52 0.13 6.97
N ASN A 11 11.24 1.23 6.68
CA ASN A 11 12.38 1.27 5.75
C ASN A 11 13.50 0.26 6.05
N ASP A 12 13.61 -0.18 7.30
CA ASP A 12 14.67 -1.11 7.74
C ASP A 12 14.48 -2.54 7.19
N TYR A 13 13.30 -2.83 6.64
CA TYR A 13 12.98 -4.13 6.05
C TYR A 13 13.38 -4.19 4.58
N ASN A 14 13.81 -5.37 4.14
CA ASN A 14 14.15 -5.59 2.73
C ASN A 14 12.92 -5.43 1.81
N GLU A 15 13.15 -5.02 0.56
CA GLU A 15 12.07 -4.80 -0.42
C GLU A 15 11.19 -6.05 -0.62
N ASN A 16 11.77 -7.26 -0.61
CA ASN A 16 11.00 -8.51 -0.74
C ASN A 16 9.99 -8.72 0.42
N VAL A 17 10.33 -8.30 1.64
CA VAL A 17 9.42 -8.35 2.79
C VAL A 17 8.32 -7.31 2.65
N LYS A 18 8.63 -6.13 2.08
CA LYS A 18 7.63 -5.12 1.74
C LYS A 18 6.69 -5.63 0.65
N ASP A 19 7.21 -6.24 -0.42
CA ASP A 19 6.41 -6.84 -1.50
C ASP A 19 5.48 -7.94 -0.97
N GLN A 20 6.01 -8.89 -0.19
CA GLN A 20 5.22 -9.94 0.44
C GLN A 20 4.19 -9.41 1.44
N PHE A 21 4.42 -8.23 2.01
CA PHE A 21 3.41 -7.58 2.83
C PHE A 21 2.21 -7.19 1.98
N TYR A 22 2.39 -6.61 0.80
CA TYR A 22 1.28 -6.17 -0.07
C TYR A 22 0.44 -7.34 -0.62
N ASP A 23 1.02 -8.52 -0.80
CA ASP A 23 0.28 -9.73 -1.18
C ASP A 23 -0.76 -10.15 -0.12
N LYS A 24 -0.50 -9.87 1.16
CA LYS A 24 -1.36 -10.31 2.26
C LYS A 24 -2.71 -9.57 2.28
N PRO A 25 -2.78 -8.22 2.36
CA PRO A 25 -4.03 -7.47 2.28
C PRO A 25 -4.83 -7.82 1.02
N GLN A 26 -4.17 -7.95 -0.12
CA GLN A 26 -4.81 -8.35 -1.38
C GLN A 26 -5.54 -9.68 -1.22
N SER A 27 -4.86 -10.72 -0.72
CA SER A 27 -5.46 -12.05 -0.51
C SER A 27 -6.61 -12.06 0.52
N ILE A 28 -6.61 -11.12 1.48
CA ILE A 28 -7.68 -10.98 2.48
C ILE A 28 -8.89 -10.30 1.83
N VAL A 29 -8.68 -9.23 1.08
CA VAL A 29 -9.74 -8.52 0.34
C VAL A 29 -10.43 -9.46 -0.65
N GLU A 30 -9.68 -10.32 -1.34
CA GLU A 30 -10.23 -11.32 -2.26
C GLU A 30 -11.11 -12.38 -1.57
N LYS A 31 -10.89 -12.64 -0.28
CA LYS A 31 -11.71 -13.56 0.53
C LYS A 31 -12.95 -12.90 1.12
N CYS A 32 -13.02 -11.57 1.14
CA CYS A 32 -14.18 -10.85 1.62
C CYS A 32 -15.37 -11.05 0.67
N GLN A 33 -16.58 -11.19 1.22
CA GLN A 33 -17.79 -11.32 0.41
C GLN A 33 -18.01 -10.03 -0.40
N THR A 34 -18.20 -10.17 -1.72
CA THR A 34 -18.36 -9.03 -2.65
C THR A 34 -19.58 -8.16 -2.36
N LYS A 35 -20.56 -8.68 -1.61
CA LYS A 35 -21.78 -7.97 -1.22
C LYS A 35 -21.62 -7.13 0.04
N ASP A 36 -20.53 -7.33 0.80
CA ASP A 36 -20.23 -6.59 2.01
C ASP A 36 -19.30 -5.40 1.72
N LEU A 37 -19.61 -4.23 2.29
CA LEU A 37 -18.68 -3.11 2.32
C LEU A 37 -17.38 -3.54 2.99
N THR A 38 -16.26 -3.40 2.29
CA THR A 38 -14.91 -3.69 2.81
C THR A 38 -14.10 -2.40 2.82
N ILE A 39 -13.58 -2.03 3.99
CA ILE A 39 -12.71 -0.87 4.19
C ILE A 39 -11.31 -1.40 4.49
N LEU A 40 -10.36 -1.14 3.59
CA LEU A 40 -8.94 -1.35 3.83
C LEU A 40 -8.33 -0.02 4.26
N MET A 41 -7.70 0.01 5.43
CA MET A 41 -7.12 1.21 6.01
C MET A 41 -5.87 0.90 6.83
N GLY A 42 -5.17 1.94 7.27
CA GLY A 42 -3.99 1.80 8.11
C GLY A 42 -2.82 2.59 7.57
N ASP A 43 -1.63 2.27 8.08
CA ASP A 43 -0.39 2.89 7.65
C ASP A 43 0.29 1.96 6.64
N PHE A 44 0.37 2.41 5.39
CA PHE A 44 0.97 1.66 4.31
C PHE A 44 2.41 2.08 4.01
N ASN A 45 2.97 3.08 4.72
CA ASN A 45 4.34 3.54 4.48
C ASN A 45 4.62 3.84 3.00
N ALA A 46 3.69 4.49 2.30
CA ALA A 46 3.78 4.72 0.85
C ALA A 46 4.96 5.64 0.45
N LYS A 47 5.50 5.41 -0.75
CA LYS A 47 6.48 6.31 -1.40
C LYS A 47 5.84 7.67 -1.65
N VAL A 48 6.45 8.74 -1.14
CA VAL A 48 6.04 10.13 -1.39
C VAL A 48 7.15 10.86 -2.12
N GLY A 49 6.80 11.53 -3.22
CA GLY A 49 7.67 12.44 -3.96
C GLY A 49 7.10 12.79 -5.31
N THR A 50 7.70 13.76 -6.00
CA THR A 50 7.23 14.24 -7.31
C THR A 50 7.47 13.26 -8.45
N ASP A 51 8.48 12.39 -8.33
CA ASP A 51 8.78 11.37 -9.34
C ASP A 51 7.90 10.13 -9.15
N ASN A 52 6.97 9.93 -10.07
CA ASN A 52 6.09 8.77 -10.13
C ASN A 52 6.30 7.93 -11.39
N THR A 53 7.44 8.09 -12.08
CA THR A 53 7.73 7.39 -13.33
C THR A 53 7.64 5.87 -13.14
N GLY A 54 6.80 5.20 -13.93
CA GLY A 54 6.55 3.75 -13.85
C GLY A 54 5.58 3.31 -12.75
N TYR A 55 4.98 4.25 -12.02
CA TYR A 55 3.99 4.02 -10.95
C TYR A 55 2.75 4.91 -11.12
N GLU A 56 2.51 5.45 -12.31
CA GLU A 56 1.48 6.47 -12.58
C GLU A 56 0.06 5.96 -12.31
N ASP A 57 -0.17 4.66 -12.45
CA ASP A 57 -1.46 4.00 -12.19
C ASP A 57 -1.73 3.78 -10.69
N ILE A 58 -0.70 3.92 -9.84
CA ILE A 58 -0.73 3.54 -8.42
C ILE A 58 -0.47 4.76 -7.52
N ILE A 59 0.45 5.64 -7.93
CA ILE A 59 0.88 6.83 -7.20
C ILE A 59 0.30 8.07 -7.87
N GLY A 60 -0.46 8.84 -7.09
CA GLY A 60 -1.03 10.09 -7.55
C GLY A 60 0.04 11.11 -7.97
N ARG A 61 -0.27 11.88 -9.01
CA ARG A 61 0.57 12.95 -9.59
C ARG A 61 0.92 14.13 -8.66
N HIS A 62 0.49 14.09 -7.40
CA HIS A 62 0.63 15.16 -6.43
C HIS A 62 1.48 14.69 -5.26
N GLY A 63 2.79 14.62 -5.47
CA GLY A 63 3.79 14.45 -4.41
C GLY A 63 4.59 15.73 -4.22
N LEU A 64 5.19 15.90 -3.04
CA LEU A 64 6.09 17.02 -2.74
C LEU A 64 7.48 16.48 -2.43
N GLY A 65 8.51 17.15 -2.95
CA GLY A 65 9.91 16.81 -2.72
C GLY A 65 10.40 15.60 -3.51
N GLU A 66 11.64 15.19 -3.22
CA GLU A 66 12.23 13.99 -3.80
C GLU A 66 11.53 12.73 -3.28
N ARG A 67 11.43 11.72 -4.15
CA ARG A 67 10.83 10.43 -3.80
C ARG A 67 11.62 9.80 -2.66
N ASN A 68 10.93 9.54 -1.55
CA ASN A 68 11.53 8.82 -0.44
C ASN A 68 11.82 7.36 -0.83
N GLU A 69 12.72 6.73 -0.07
CA GLU A 69 13.14 5.36 -0.33
C GLU A 69 12.03 4.31 -0.05
N ASN A 70 10.91 4.69 0.58
CA ASN A 70 10.05 3.76 1.35
C ASN A 70 9.25 2.75 0.54
#